data_AF-A0AAJ0HRK4-F1
#
_entry.id   AF-A0AAJ0HRK4-F1
#
_cell.length_a   1.000
_cell.length_b   1.000
_cell.length_c   1.000
_cell.angle_alpha   90.00
_cell.angle_beta   90.00
_cell.angle_gamma   90.00
#
_symmetry.space_group_name_H-M   'P 1'
#
loop_
_entity.id
_entity.type
_entity.pdbx_description
1 polymer ?
#
loop_
_entity_poly.entity_id
_entity_poly.type
_entity_poly.pdbx_seq_one_letter_code
_entity_poly.pdbx_strand_id
1 'polypeptide(L)'
;MTYAERQQARAAIPKPAYKISRGKKDITEYPDKAKPQTRRARFFDPESDFGKKSLVYQLKTGQLGDNLRTLGQAGNQNASGPDLGGGPEAGDVFSKAIREFSKDSDRKRSGRSEPPRITQDTFDLRSPREIREAREYPLSVPHTTAASQFLYGKSVVEAALRGGRRELYKLYIYRPSNTSASRREQFAKDNTPPDFTLENLAQEKGIKVVVLREEGLRVMEKMSGGRPHNNYVLEASPLPQRPVVSLGPLSEDAKKPGFSLNLGHQSAEEAALIKEPVDFVATPAQDTHRPLVVVLHGVLDPGNVGAILRSASFLGATAVATTKRGSASMTPVVLKAAAGASEALTLFSVDSVERFLDESRASGWAVYAAVPPPPAGKKQSRPHLDMREVEETDPLAEKPCILLMGSEGEGLSRTVRKRADFDLNIPNVLGTSETIDSLNVSVAAGLLCNAFLRGKVHAKMEKEREEEKKFALW
;
A
#
# COMPACT_ATOMS: atom_id res chain seq x y z
N MET A 1 -26.21 37.94 1.33
CA MET A 1 -27.27 36.96 1.62
C MET A 1 -26.94 36.20 2.89
N THR A 2 -27.64 36.53 3.96
CA THR A 2 -27.59 35.83 5.25
C THR A 2 -28.21 34.43 5.12
N TYR A 3 -27.94 33.56 6.10
CA TYR A 3 -28.46 32.19 6.11
C TYR A 3 -30.00 32.15 6.11
N ALA A 4 -30.64 33.10 6.80
CA ALA A 4 -32.09 33.23 6.85
C ALA A 4 -32.69 33.56 5.47
N GLU A 5 -32.07 34.48 4.73
CA GLU A 5 -32.50 34.86 3.37
C GLU A 5 -32.38 33.68 2.39
N ARG A 6 -31.35 32.83 2.54
CA ARG A 6 -31.20 31.62 1.71
C ARG A 6 -32.28 30.58 2.00
N GLN A 7 -32.74 30.46 3.24
CA GLN A 7 -33.79 29.50 3.60
C GLN A 7 -35.16 29.96 3.10
N GLN A 8 -35.46 31.26 3.20
CA GLN A 8 -36.69 31.83 2.63
C GLN A 8 -36.73 31.71 1.09
N ALA A 9 -35.61 32.00 0.41
CA ALA A 9 -35.53 31.83 -1.04
C ALA A 9 -35.69 30.37 -1.49
N ARG A 10 -35.25 29.41 -0.67
CA ARG A 10 -35.35 27.97 -0.96
C ARG A 10 -36.75 27.41 -0.68
N ALA A 11 -37.48 28.00 0.26
CA ALA A 11 -38.86 27.65 0.57
C ALA A 11 -39.86 28.17 -0.48
N ALA A 12 -39.53 29.25 -1.20
CA ALA A 12 -40.35 29.85 -2.25
C ALA A 12 -40.35 29.07 -3.59
N ILE A 13 -39.54 28.02 -3.74
CA ILE A 13 -39.47 27.22 -4.97
C ILE A 13 -40.58 26.15 -4.93
N PRO A 14 -41.55 26.18 -5.87
CA PRO A 14 -42.63 25.20 -5.90
C PRO A 14 -42.07 23.79 -6.14
N LYS A 15 -42.45 22.85 -5.27
CA LYS A 15 -42.03 21.44 -5.37
C LYS A 15 -42.88 20.73 -6.42
N PRO A 16 -42.29 19.95 -7.34
CA PRO A 16 -43.06 19.23 -8.35
C PRO A 16 -43.91 18.13 -7.69
N ALA A 17 -45.12 17.94 -8.21
CA ALA A 17 -46.01 16.86 -7.83
C ALA A 17 -45.57 15.56 -8.52
N TYR A 18 -45.60 14.44 -7.82
CA TYR A 18 -45.21 13.13 -8.36
C TYR A 18 -46.39 12.16 -8.28
N LYS A 19 -46.62 11.37 -9.34
CA LYS A 19 -47.47 10.18 -9.30
C LYS A 19 -46.57 8.94 -9.39
N ILE A 20 -46.82 7.96 -8.53
CA ILE A 20 -46.08 6.70 -8.50
C ILE A 20 -46.89 5.66 -9.26
N SER A 21 -46.37 5.12 -10.36
CA SER A 21 -46.94 3.95 -11.04
C SER A 21 -45.83 2.93 -11.32
N ARG A 22 -46.10 1.65 -11.04
CA ARG A 22 -45.17 0.51 -11.26
C ARG A 22 -43.73 0.73 -10.75
N GLY A 23 -43.60 1.27 -9.53
CA GLY A 23 -42.31 1.32 -8.83
C GLY A 23 -41.25 2.27 -9.40
N LYS A 24 -41.58 3.10 -10.39
CA LYS A 24 -40.73 4.22 -10.85
C LYS A 24 -41.43 5.54 -10.55
N LYS A 25 -40.68 6.53 -10.05
CA LYS A 25 -41.16 7.91 -9.85
C LYS A 25 -41.19 8.60 -11.21
N ASP A 26 -42.38 8.77 -11.80
CA ASP A 26 -42.54 9.57 -13.01
C ASP A 26 -42.96 11.01 -12.64
N ILE A 27 -42.16 11.97 -13.09
CA ILE A 27 -42.41 13.40 -12.93
C ILE A 27 -43.28 13.81 -14.12
N THR A 28 -44.56 14.05 -13.90
CA THR A 28 -45.51 14.22 -15.02
C THR A 28 -45.65 15.65 -15.52
N GLU A 29 -45.33 16.68 -14.72
CA GLU A 29 -45.43 18.07 -15.18
C GLU A 29 -44.33 18.95 -14.55
N TYR A 30 -43.58 19.67 -15.42
CA TYR A 30 -42.75 20.80 -15.02
C TYR A 30 -43.50 22.08 -15.43
N PRO A 31 -43.73 23.05 -14.54
CA PRO A 31 -44.20 24.36 -14.97
C PRO A 31 -43.14 25.01 -15.89
N ASP A 32 -43.60 25.67 -16.95
CA ASP A 32 -42.90 26.05 -18.20
C ASP A 32 -41.60 26.89 -18.11
N LYS A 33 -41.01 27.06 -16.92
CA LYS A 33 -39.71 27.71 -16.77
C LYS A 33 -38.85 26.94 -15.78
N ALA A 34 -37.99 26.08 -16.34
CA ALA A 34 -36.76 25.49 -15.80
C ALA A 34 -36.74 23.95 -15.80
N LYS A 35 -36.39 23.37 -16.96
CA LYS A 35 -35.73 22.06 -16.95
C LYS A 35 -34.35 22.22 -16.30
N PRO A 36 -33.94 21.33 -15.36
CA PRO A 36 -32.60 21.40 -14.79
C PRO A 36 -31.56 21.12 -15.89
N GLN A 37 -30.85 22.16 -16.33
CA GLN A 37 -29.71 21.97 -17.23
C GLN A 37 -28.60 21.21 -16.53
N THR A 38 -28.00 20.24 -17.23
CA THR A 38 -26.85 19.48 -16.74
C THR A 38 -25.64 20.38 -16.53
N ARG A 39 -24.73 19.98 -15.63
CA ARG A 39 -23.48 20.73 -15.37
C ARG A 39 -22.67 21.01 -16.63
N ARG A 40 -22.68 20.05 -17.57
CA ARG A 40 -22.03 20.18 -18.87
C ARG A 40 -22.71 21.25 -19.74
N ALA A 41 -24.04 21.27 -19.82
CA ALA A 41 -24.78 22.29 -20.56
C ALA A 41 -24.53 23.71 -20.01
N ARG A 42 -24.51 23.88 -18.67
CA ARG A 42 -24.22 25.18 -18.02
C ARG A 42 -22.80 25.68 -18.20
N PHE A 43 -21.87 24.79 -18.55
CA PHE A 43 -20.45 25.10 -18.77
C PHE A 43 -20.19 25.64 -20.18
N PHE A 44 -20.98 25.20 -21.16
CA PHE A 44 -20.86 25.62 -22.57
C PHE A 44 -21.80 26.78 -22.95
N ASP A 45 -22.66 27.22 -22.02
CA ASP A 45 -23.53 28.38 -22.22
C ASP A 45 -22.77 29.69 -21.92
N PRO A 46 -22.55 30.57 -22.91
CA PRO A 46 -21.77 31.80 -22.76
C PRO A 46 -22.47 32.88 -21.91
N GLU A 47 -23.78 32.78 -21.68
CA GLU A 47 -24.54 33.72 -20.84
C GLU A 47 -24.56 33.28 -19.36
N SER A 48 -24.21 32.02 -19.07
CA SER A 48 -24.23 31.44 -17.73
C SER A 48 -23.05 31.91 -16.85
N ASP A 49 -23.36 32.45 -15.67
CA ASP A 49 -22.40 32.86 -14.64
C ASP A 49 -21.43 31.74 -14.21
N PHE A 50 -21.84 30.47 -14.35
CA PHE A 50 -21.01 29.30 -14.02
C PHE A 50 -19.90 29.07 -15.06
N GLY A 51 -20.17 29.31 -16.34
CA GLY A 51 -19.19 29.20 -17.43
C GLY A 51 -18.15 30.31 -17.35
N LYS A 52 -18.57 31.56 -17.13
CA LYS A 52 -17.70 32.75 -17.06
C LYS A 52 -16.65 32.71 -15.95
N LYS A 53 -16.93 32.01 -14.85
CA LYS A 53 -16.00 31.82 -13.71
C LYS A 53 -15.08 30.60 -13.86
N SER A 54 -15.24 29.79 -14.90
CA SER A 54 -14.35 28.66 -15.14
C SER A 54 -12.98 29.15 -15.60
N LEU A 55 -11.92 28.65 -14.97
CA LEU A 55 -10.52 28.89 -15.35
C LEU A 55 -10.28 28.55 -16.84
N VAL A 56 -10.93 27.49 -17.34
CA VAL A 56 -10.80 27.04 -18.73
C VAL A 56 -11.43 28.05 -19.71
N TYR A 57 -12.57 28.64 -19.35
CA TYR A 57 -13.19 29.70 -20.14
C TYR A 57 -12.35 30.99 -20.09
N GLN A 58 -11.85 31.36 -18.91
CA GLN A 58 -11.00 32.55 -18.74
C GLN A 58 -9.67 32.46 -19.49
N LEU A 59 -9.11 31.26 -19.66
CA LEU A 59 -7.91 31.00 -20.46
C LEU A 59 -8.17 31.02 -21.96
N LYS A 60 -9.37 30.63 -22.41
CA LYS A 60 -9.67 30.44 -23.83
C LYS A 60 -10.31 31.67 -24.49
N THR A 61 -11.09 32.44 -23.74
CA THR A 61 -11.91 33.55 -24.23
C THR A 61 -11.94 34.76 -23.29
N GLY A 62 -11.36 34.67 -22.10
CA GLY A 62 -11.36 35.76 -21.11
C GLY A 62 -10.02 36.46 -20.97
N GLN A 63 -10.02 37.51 -20.13
CA GLN A 63 -8.90 38.43 -19.89
C GLN A 63 -7.57 37.75 -19.50
N LEU A 64 -7.62 36.53 -18.93
CA LEU A 64 -6.44 35.75 -18.53
C LEU A 64 -5.68 35.17 -19.73
N GLY A 65 -6.39 34.76 -20.78
CA GLY A 65 -5.77 34.31 -22.03
C GLY A 65 -5.08 35.44 -22.78
N ASP A 66 -5.68 36.63 -22.77
CA ASP A 66 -5.12 37.81 -23.42
C ASP A 66 -3.88 38.33 -22.68
N ASN A 67 -3.90 38.33 -21.34
CA ASN A 67 -2.74 38.70 -20.51
C ASN A 67 -1.54 37.75 -20.67
N LEU A 68 -1.79 36.45 -20.87
CA LEU A 68 -0.70 35.50 -21.12
C LEU A 68 -0.06 35.68 -22.51
N ARG A 69 -0.84 36.11 -23.51
CA ARG A 69 -0.36 36.36 -24.86
C ARG A 69 0.47 37.65 -24.94
N THR A 70 0.09 38.69 -24.20
CA THR A 70 0.91 39.92 -24.06
C THR A 70 2.20 39.69 -23.28
N LEU A 71 2.19 38.85 -22.22
CA LEU A 71 3.42 38.44 -21.52
C LEU A 71 4.37 37.61 -22.40
N GLY A 72 3.83 36.74 -23.26
CA GLY A 72 4.63 35.97 -24.23
C GLY A 72 5.25 36.82 -25.35
N GLN A 73 4.62 37.94 -25.72
CA GLN A 73 5.16 38.87 -26.72
C GLN A 73 6.20 39.84 -26.14
N ALA A 74 6.09 40.22 -24.86
CA ALA A 74 7.05 41.08 -24.19
C ALA A 74 8.42 40.41 -23.92
N GLY A 75 8.48 39.07 -23.87
CA GLY A 75 9.72 38.32 -23.66
C GLY A 75 10.65 38.22 -24.86
N ASN A 76 10.23 38.68 -26.05
CA ASN A 76 10.97 38.47 -27.30
C ASN A 76 11.43 39.76 -28.00
N GLN A 77 11.38 40.92 -27.34
CA GLN A 77 11.82 42.19 -27.94
C GLN A 77 12.83 43.02 -27.12
N ASN A 78 13.25 42.61 -25.93
CA ASN A 78 14.26 43.34 -25.16
C ASN A 78 15.60 42.59 -25.09
N ALA A 79 16.27 42.49 -26.24
CA ALA A 79 17.71 42.25 -26.34
C ALA A 79 18.46 43.58 -26.58
N SER A 80 18.19 44.60 -25.77
CA SER A 80 19.02 45.81 -25.63
C SER A 80 18.57 46.54 -24.36
N GLY A 81 19.31 46.39 -23.25
CA GLY A 81 19.02 47.11 -22.01
C GLY A 81 19.65 48.51 -22.01
N PRO A 82 18.99 49.56 -21.48
CA PRO A 82 19.60 50.87 -21.30
C PRO A 82 20.46 50.91 -20.03
N ASP A 83 21.52 51.71 -20.14
CA ASP A 83 22.50 52.03 -19.12
C ASP A 83 21.87 52.87 -18.00
N LEU A 84 22.01 52.42 -16.75
CA LEU A 84 21.72 53.21 -15.54
C LEU A 84 22.78 52.88 -14.49
N GLY A 85 23.72 53.81 -14.33
CA GLY A 85 24.74 53.80 -13.29
C GLY A 85 24.18 54.11 -11.90
N GLY A 86 24.79 53.50 -10.88
CA GLY A 86 24.55 53.85 -9.48
C GLY A 86 25.04 52.82 -8.46
N GLY A 87 26.32 52.89 -8.09
CA GLY A 87 26.84 52.63 -6.72
C GLY A 87 27.01 51.18 -6.22
N PRO A 88 28.04 50.89 -5.40
CA PRO A 88 28.62 49.54 -5.26
C PRO A 88 28.15 48.80 -3.99
N GLU A 89 28.53 47.53 -3.88
CA GLU A 89 28.33 46.60 -2.74
C GLU A 89 27.13 45.65 -2.82
N ALA A 90 27.23 44.64 -3.70
CA ALA A 90 26.78 43.25 -3.46
C ALA A 90 27.15 42.28 -4.61
N GLY A 91 28.25 42.54 -5.32
CA GLY A 91 28.57 41.86 -6.59
C GLY A 91 29.70 40.84 -6.55
N ASP A 92 30.25 40.49 -5.38
CA ASP A 92 31.59 39.87 -5.32
C ASP A 92 31.65 38.47 -4.70
N VAL A 93 30.52 37.76 -4.60
CA VAL A 93 30.50 36.36 -4.12
C VAL A 93 30.03 35.36 -5.18
N PHE A 94 29.35 35.81 -6.25
CA PHE A 94 28.83 34.91 -7.29
C PHE A 94 29.76 34.73 -8.50
N SER A 95 30.66 35.68 -8.74
CA SER A 95 31.59 35.71 -9.89
C SER A 95 32.86 34.88 -9.69
N LYS A 96 33.15 34.45 -8.45
CA LYS A 96 34.31 33.59 -8.14
C LYS A 96 34.04 32.10 -8.34
N ALA A 97 32.80 31.64 -8.17
CA ALA A 97 32.45 30.20 -8.25
C ALA A 97 32.39 29.65 -9.69
N ILE A 98 32.13 30.51 -10.70
CA ILE A 98 31.97 30.06 -12.09
C ILE A 98 33.32 29.96 -12.83
N ARG A 99 34.39 30.60 -12.32
CA ARG A 99 35.73 30.56 -12.96
C ARG A 99 36.62 29.40 -12.52
N GLU A 100 36.28 28.67 -11.47
CA GLU A 100 37.06 27.51 -11.01
C GLU A 100 36.63 26.17 -11.63
N PHE A 101 35.45 26.08 -12.25
CA PHE A 101 34.97 24.83 -12.84
C PHE A 101 35.38 24.57 -14.31
N SER A 102 36.07 25.52 -14.95
CA SER A 102 36.40 25.44 -16.39
C SER A 102 37.89 25.22 -16.69
N LYS A 103 38.66 24.64 -15.76
CA LYS A 103 40.12 24.46 -15.91
C LYS A 103 40.66 23.06 -15.59
N ASP A 104 39.84 22.00 -15.67
CA ASP A 104 40.34 20.64 -15.37
C ASP A 104 39.89 19.56 -16.37
N SER A 105 39.85 19.88 -17.67
CA SER A 105 39.57 18.88 -18.71
C SER A 105 40.46 19.01 -19.94
N ASP A 106 41.76 19.29 -19.74
CA ASP A 106 42.75 19.18 -20.83
C ASP A 106 44.07 18.63 -20.30
N ARG A 107 44.18 17.29 -20.26
CA ARG A 107 45.49 16.60 -20.27
C ARG A 107 45.39 15.16 -20.81
N LYS A 108 45.76 15.06 -22.10
CA LYS A 108 46.47 13.96 -22.81
C LYS A 108 46.03 12.51 -22.56
N ARG A 109 45.60 11.84 -23.64
CA ARG A 109 46.38 10.73 -24.24
C ARG A 109 45.95 10.37 -25.66
N SER A 110 46.99 10.28 -26.48
CA SER A 110 47.07 9.78 -27.85
C SER A 110 46.55 8.36 -28.03
N GLY A 111 45.79 8.13 -29.10
CA GLY A 111 45.42 6.81 -29.61
C GLY A 111 44.43 6.93 -30.75
N ARG A 112 44.92 7.05 -31.99
CA ARG A 112 44.08 6.91 -33.19
C ARG A 112 43.56 5.46 -33.26
N SER A 113 42.25 5.30 -33.13
CA SER A 113 41.52 4.20 -33.78
C SER A 113 40.21 4.80 -34.31
N GLU A 114 39.91 4.50 -35.57
CA GLU A 114 38.79 5.09 -36.32
C GLU A 114 37.45 4.89 -35.59
N PRO A 115 36.48 5.83 -35.73
CA PRO A 115 35.14 5.60 -35.21
C PRO A 115 34.55 4.36 -35.91
N PRO A 116 33.87 3.45 -35.19
CA PRO A 116 33.27 2.29 -35.81
C PRO A 116 32.23 2.79 -36.81
N ARG A 117 32.33 2.32 -38.06
CA ARG A 117 31.30 2.54 -39.08
C ARG A 117 29.97 2.08 -38.51
N ILE A 118 29.06 3.03 -38.32
CA ILE A 118 27.66 2.75 -38.04
C ILE A 118 27.12 2.05 -39.28
N THR A 119 27.07 0.72 -39.25
CA THR A 119 26.20 -0.03 -40.15
C THR A 119 24.77 0.37 -39.78
N GLN A 120 24.16 1.15 -40.68
CA GLN A 120 22.72 1.34 -40.73
C GLN A 120 22.08 -0.05 -40.80
N ASP A 121 21.60 -0.59 -39.68
CA ASP A 121 20.49 -1.52 -39.69
C ASP A 121 19.90 -1.67 -38.27
N THR A 122 18.60 -1.41 -38.20
CA THR A 122 17.68 -1.45 -37.05
C THR A 122 17.66 -0.23 -36.11
N PHE A 123 17.58 0.97 -36.68
CA PHE A 123 16.77 2.03 -36.06
C PHE A 123 15.30 1.60 -36.15
N ASP A 124 14.57 1.68 -35.05
CA ASP A 124 13.12 1.50 -35.02
C ASP A 124 12.47 2.55 -35.96
N LEU A 125 12.06 2.12 -37.15
CA LEU A 125 11.55 2.96 -38.24
C LEU A 125 10.11 3.48 -37.99
N ARG A 126 9.65 3.49 -36.74
CA ARG A 126 8.32 4.01 -36.41
C ARG A 126 8.36 5.53 -36.37
N SER A 127 7.55 6.15 -37.22
CA SER A 127 7.32 7.58 -37.26
C SER A 127 6.80 8.11 -35.91
N PRO A 128 7.02 9.40 -35.59
CA PRO A 128 6.43 10.02 -34.41
C PRO A 128 4.90 9.91 -34.33
N ARG A 129 4.22 9.69 -35.46
CA ARG A 129 2.79 9.35 -35.53
C ARG A 129 2.52 7.93 -35.05
N GLU A 130 3.27 6.93 -35.51
CA GLU A 130 3.09 5.52 -35.09
C GLU A 130 3.40 5.31 -33.61
N ILE A 131 4.38 6.04 -33.04
CA ILE A 131 4.67 6.03 -31.60
C ILE A 131 3.50 6.66 -30.80
N ARG A 132 2.89 7.71 -31.36
CA ARG A 132 1.74 8.40 -30.77
C ARG A 132 0.44 7.57 -30.89
N GLU A 133 0.24 6.90 -32.03
CA GLU A 133 -0.85 5.96 -32.28
C GLU A 133 -0.73 4.73 -31.37
N ALA A 134 0.47 4.15 -31.21
CA ALA A 134 0.71 3.06 -30.26
C ALA A 134 0.46 3.48 -28.80
N ARG A 135 0.62 4.77 -28.46
CA ARG A 135 0.23 5.34 -27.16
C ARG A 135 -1.28 5.50 -26.99
N GLU A 136 -2.02 5.67 -28.09
CA GLU A 136 -3.47 5.91 -28.11
C GLU A 136 -4.32 4.63 -28.14
N TYR A 137 -3.76 3.47 -28.52
CA TYR A 137 -4.49 2.19 -28.48
C TYR A 137 -4.65 1.62 -27.06
N PRO A 138 -5.83 1.09 -26.69
CA PRO A 138 -6.03 0.43 -25.42
C PRO A 138 -5.17 -0.85 -25.34
N LEU A 139 -4.15 -0.85 -24.49
CA LEU A 139 -3.35 -2.05 -24.20
C LEU A 139 -4.21 -3.09 -23.49
N SER A 140 -4.37 -4.29 -24.03
CA SER A 140 -4.97 -5.41 -23.29
C SER A 140 -3.93 -6.03 -22.36
N VAL A 141 -4.33 -6.31 -21.12
CA VAL A 141 -3.47 -7.06 -20.18
C VAL A 141 -3.92 -8.52 -20.22
N PRO A 142 -3.02 -9.46 -20.54
CA PRO A 142 -3.38 -10.87 -20.62
C PRO A 142 -3.64 -11.43 -19.21
N HIS A 143 -4.87 -11.87 -18.97
CA HIS A 143 -5.24 -12.66 -17.79
C HIS A 143 -5.42 -14.11 -18.20
N THR A 144 -4.80 -15.01 -17.45
CA THR A 144 -4.94 -16.46 -17.54
C THR A 144 -6.28 -16.90 -16.93
N THR A 145 -6.71 -16.27 -15.84
CA THR A 145 -8.03 -16.49 -15.22
C THR A 145 -8.67 -15.16 -14.83
N ALA A 146 -10.00 -15.10 -14.73
CA ALA A 146 -10.71 -13.87 -14.35
C ALA A 146 -10.36 -13.35 -12.94
N ALA A 147 -9.93 -14.26 -12.05
CA ALA A 147 -9.51 -13.95 -10.69
C ALA A 147 -8.00 -13.70 -10.55
N SER A 148 -7.21 -13.79 -11.62
CA SER A 148 -5.75 -13.65 -11.52
C SER A 148 -5.35 -12.23 -11.12
N GLN A 149 -4.30 -12.15 -10.30
CA GLN A 149 -3.70 -10.92 -9.83
C GLN A 149 -2.26 -10.80 -10.33
N PHE A 150 -1.82 -9.58 -10.63
CA PHE A 150 -0.44 -9.30 -10.96
C PHE A 150 0.33 -8.86 -9.73
N LEU A 151 1.30 -9.66 -9.36
CA LEU A 151 2.29 -9.35 -8.33
C LEU A 151 3.45 -8.65 -8.97
N TYR A 152 3.95 -7.62 -8.33
CA TYR A 152 5.06 -6.84 -8.87
C TYR A 152 6.06 -6.51 -7.78
N GLY A 153 7.32 -6.36 -8.19
CA GLY A 153 8.44 -6.16 -7.28
C GLY A 153 9.14 -7.47 -6.94
N LYS A 154 10.48 -7.41 -6.97
CA LYS A 154 11.38 -8.56 -6.76
C LYS A 154 11.03 -9.40 -5.52
N SER A 155 10.91 -8.77 -4.35
CA SER A 155 10.69 -9.49 -3.09
C SER A 155 9.34 -10.20 -3.01
N VAL A 156 8.29 -9.62 -3.60
CA VAL A 156 6.94 -10.23 -3.63
C VAL A 156 6.94 -11.44 -4.55
N VAL A 157 7.54 -11.30 -5.73
CA VAL A 157 7.67 -12.37 -6.72
C VAL A 157 8.50 -13.53 -6.14
N GLU A 158 9.62 -13.22 -5.49
CA GLU A 158 10.47 -14.20 -4.82
C GLU A 158 9.74 -14.95 -3.71
N ALA A 159 9.04 -14.22 -2.83
CA ALA A 159 8.27 -14.81 -1.74
C ALA A 159 7.15 -15.71 -2.25
N ALA A 160 6.44 -15.32 -3.30
CA ALA A 160 5.38 -16.12 -3.91
C ALA A 160 5.93 -17.40 -4.56
N LEU A 161 7.05 -17.29 -5.28
CA LEU A 161 7.74 -18.44 -5.88
C LEU A 161 8.18 -19.44 -4.81
N ARG A 162 8.74 -18.97 -3.69
CA ARG A 162 9.15 -19.86 -2.58
C ARG A 162 7.96 -20.45 -1.83
N GLY A 163 6.98 -19.63 -1.47
CA GLY A 163 5.89 -20.01 -0.56
C GLY A 163 4.92 -21.06 -1.12
N GLY A 164 4.65 -21.05 -2.43
CA GLY A 164 3.82 -22.09 -3.07
C GLY A 164 2.37 -22.18 -2.55
N ARG A 165 1.88 -21.16 -1.84
CA ARG A 165 0.54 -21.10 -1.21
C ARG A 165 -0.59 -20.77 -2.17
N ARG A 166 -0.27 -20.56 -3.45
CA ARG A 166 -1.19 -20.16 -4.50
C ARG A 166 -0.67 -20.63 -5.84
N GLU A 167 -1.59 -20.79 -6.78
CA GLU A 167 -1.26 -21.17 -8.15
C GLU A 167 -0.56 -20.00 -8.87
N LEU A 168 0.55 -20.31 -9.54
CA LEU A 168 1.39 -19.36 -10.26
C LEU A 168 1.29 -19.65 -11.76
N TYR A 169 1.01 -18.63 -12.57
CA TYR A 169 0.69 -18.81 -13.99
C TYR A 169 1.85 -18.44 -14.90
N LYS A 170 2.30 -17.18 -14.85
CA LYS A 170 3.27 -16.61 -15.79
C LYS A 170 4.16 -15.59 -15.11
N LEU A 171 5.47 -15.69 -15.33
CA LEU A 171 6.45 -14.70 -14.87
C LEU A 171 6.90 -13.84 -16.05
N TYR A 172 6.70 -12.53 -15.94
CA TYR A 172 7.17 -11.52 -16.90
C TYR A 172 8.44 -10.85 -16.38
N ILE A 173 9.48 -10.83 -17.22
CA ILE A 173 10.79 -10.27 -16.89
C ILE A 173 11.16 -9.23 -17.93
N TYR A 174 11.41 -8.00 -17.51
CA TYR A 174 11.93 -6.96 -18.40
C TYR A 174 13.46 -7.02 -18.48
N ARG A 175 13.99 -7.10 -19.70
CA ARG A 175 15.43 -7.01 -19.97
C ARG A 175 15.72 -5.91 -20.99
N PRO A 176 16.45 -4.84 -20.62
CA PRO A 176 16.84 -3.82 -21.58
C PRO A 176 17.85 -4.37 -22.59
N SER A 177 17.68 -3.99 -23.85
CA SER A 177 18.49 -4.38 -25.02
C SER A 177 20.00 -4.07 -24.84
N ASN A 178 20.31 -2.98 -24.12
CA ASN A 178 21.66 -2.42 -23.99
C ASN A 178 22.46 -2.95 -22.78
N THR A 179 21.98 -4.00 -22.12
CA THR A 179 22.53 -4.46 -20.83
C THR A 179 23.64 -5.50 -20.95
N SER A 180 24.14 -5.74 -22.17
CA SER A 180 24.94 -6.94 -22.49
C SER A 180 26.43 -6.84 -22.12
N ALA A 181 27.00 -5.64 -21.99
CA ALA A 181 28.44 -5.44 -21.79
C ALA A 181 28.79 -4.81 -20.42
N SER A 182 28.30 -3.61 -20.14
CA SER A 182 28.72 -2.83 -18.96
C SER A 182 28.14 -3.32 -17.62
N ARG A 183 26.94 -3.92 -17.61
CA ARG A 183 26.33 -4.44 -16.38
C ARG A 183 26.85 -5.83 -15.99
N ARG A 184 27.19 -6.68 -16.97
CA ARG A 184 27.86 -7.96 -16.70
C ARG A 184 29.20 -7.76 -15.97
N GLU A 185 29.93 -6.71 -16.33
CA GLU A 185 31.20 -6.33 -15.67
C GLU A 185 31.01 -5.75 -14.27
N GLN A 186 29.92 -5.00 -14.02
CA GLN A 186 29.57 -4.53 -12.67
C GLN A 186 29.16 -5.68 -11.75
N PHE A 187 28.32 -6.62 -12.21
CA PHE A 187 27.93 -7.80 -11.40
C PHE A 187 29.08 -8.79 -11.16
N ALA A 188 30.05 -8.86 -12.06
CA ALA A 188 31.28 -9.63 -11.87
C ALA A 188 32.18 -9.08 -10.75
N LYS A 189 32.11 -7.76 -10.45
CA LYS A 189 32.87 -7.15 -9.35
C LYS A 189 32.23 -7.37 -7.98
N ASP A 190 30.90 -7.45 -7.91
CA ASP A 190 30.16 -7.57 -6.66
C ASP A 190 29.88 -9.03 -6.21
N ASN A 191 30.47 -10.03 -6.89
CA ASN A 191 30.25 -11.47 -6.64
C ASN A 191 28.76 -11.90 -6.55
N THR A 192 27.86 -11.05 -7.06
CA THR A 192 26.42 -11.27 -7.02
C THR A 192 26.01 -11.73 -8.41
N PRO A 193 25.62 -13.00 -8.61
CA PRO A 193 25.24 -13.50 -9.93
C PRO A 193 24.11 -12.65 -10.51
N PRO A 194 23.99 -12.53 -11.85
CA PRO A 194 22.77 -11.98 -12.46
C PRO A 194 21.55 -12.74 -11.91
N ASP A 195 20.40 -12.08 -11.83
CA ASP A 195 19.13 -12.56 -11.23
C ASP A 195 18.52 -13.83 -11.92
N PHE A 196 19.33 -14.80 -12.35
CA PHE A 196 18.93 -16.15 -12.71
C PHE A 196 18.19 -16.86 -11.59
N THR A 197 18.31 -16.41 -10.34
CA THR A 197 17.64 -17.02 -9.19
C THR A 197 16.13 -17.09 -9.37
N LEU A 198 15.47 -16.02 -9.82
CA LEU A 198 14.01 -16.01 -10.02
C LEU A 198 13.57 -16.80 -11.26
N GLU A 199 14.37 -16.77 -12.31
CA GLU A 199 14.11 -17.56 -13.53
C GLU A 199 14.25 -19.05 -13.26
N ASN A 200 15.31 -19.44 -12.55
CA ASN A 200 15.54 -20.82 -12.14
C ASN A 200 14.43 -21.29 -11.20
N LEU A 201 14.05 -20.48 -10.20
CA LEU A 201 12.92 -20.80 -9.31
C LEU A 201 11.60 -20.94 -10.08
N ALA A 202 11.37 -20.10 -11.10
CA ALA A 202 10.19 -20.21 -11.93
C ALA A 202 10.22 -21.46 -12.82
N GLN A 203 11.36 -21.79 -13.43
CA GLN A 203 11.55 -22.97 -14.26
C GLN A 203 11.45 -24.27 -13.45
N GLU A 204 12.03 -24.31 -12.25
CA GLU A 204 11.92 -25.42 -11.30
C GLU A 204 10.45 -25.73 -10.97
N LYS A 205 9.63 -24.69 -10.85
CA LYS A 205 8.18 -24.80 -10.62
C LYS A 205 7.35 -24.97 -11.89
N GLY A 206 7.98 -25.09 -13.06
CA GLY A 206 7.30 -25.27 -14.34
C GLY A 206 6.53 -24.03 -14.82
N ILE A 207 6.84 -22.84 -14.32
CA ILE A 207 6.13 -21.60 -14.63
C ILE A 207 6.65 -21.02 -15.95
N LYS A 208 5.74 -20.61 -16.83
CA LYS A 208 6.12 -19.98 -18.11
C LYS A 208 6.78 -18.62 -17.86
N VAL A 209 8.05 -18.50 -18.23
CA VAL A 209 8.80 -17.23 -18.20
C VAL A 209 8.68 -16.52 -19.54
N VAL A 210 8.21 -15.27 -19.51
CA VAL A 210 8.06 -14.38 -20.66
C VAL A 210 9.04 -13.22 -20.52
N VAL A 211 10.08 -13.22 -21.33
CA VAL A 211 11.08 -12.14 -21.36
C VAL A 211 10.59 -11.04 -22.28
N LEU A 212 10.38 -9.85 -21.72
CA LEU A 212 9.90 -8.66 -22.41
C LEU A 212 11.07 -7.71 -22.70
N ARG A 213 11.07 -7.14 -23.92
CA ARG A 213 11.96 -6.06 -24.35
C ARG A 213 11.24 -4.71 -24.21
N GLU A 214 11.75 -3.65 -24.85
CA GLU A 214 11.26 -2.27 -24.72
C GLU A 214 9.75 -2.12 -24.94
N GLU A 215 9.17 -2.84 -25.90
CA GLU A 215 7.74 -2.79 -26.21
C GLU A 215 6.85 -3.37 -25.08
N GLY A 216 7.38 -4.32 -24.32
CA GLY A 216 6.67 -4.97 -23.23
C GLY A 216 6.71 -4.20 -21.91
N LEU A 217 7.53 -3.15 -21.81
CA LEU A 217 7.63 -2.34 -20.59
C LEU A 217 6.29 -1.68 -20.24
N ARG A 218 5.58 -1.17 -21.26
CA ARG A 218 4.25 -0.55 -21.10
C ARG A 218 3.21 -1.53 -20.57
N VAL A 219 3.31 -2.80 -20.98
CA VAL A 219 2.43 -3.86 -20.50
C VAL A 219 2.69 -4.11 -19.01
N MET A 220 3.96 -4.17 -18.60
CA MET A 220 4.32 -4.34 -17.19
C MET A 220 3.93 -3.13 -16.31
N GLU A 221 4.11 -1.91 -16.80
CA GLU A 221 3.67 -0.69 -16.13
C GLU A 221 2.14 -0.70 -15.95
N LYS A 222 1.40 -1.17 -16.97
CA LYS A 222 -0.04 -1.35 -16.85
C LYS A 222 -0.42 -2.43 -15.83
N MET A 223 0.27 -3.58 -15.85
CA MET A 223 0.05 -4.67 -14.88
C MET A 223 0.32 -4.23 -13.44
N SER A 224 1.31 -3.36 -13.20
CA SER A 224 1.62 -2.83 -11.86
C SER A 224 0.81 -1.60 -11.46
N GLY A 225 -0.03 -1.07 -12.36
CA GLY A 225 -0.75 0.19 -12.15
C GLY A 225 0.21 1.39 -12.00
N GLY A 226 1.31 1.41 -12.73
CA GLY A 226 2.33 2.45 -12.69
C GLY A 226 3.27 2.37 -11.48
N ARG A 227 3.17 1.32 -10.66
CA ARG A 227 4.01 1.16 -9.47
C ARG A 227 5.35 0.50 -9.81
N PRO A 228 6.40 0.74 -9.01
CA PRO A 228 7.70 0.11 -9.20
C PRO A 228 7.60 -1.43 -9.14
N HIS A 229 7.80 -2.06 -10.30
CA HIS A 229 7.79 -3.51 -10.46
C HIS A 229 9.20 -4.12 -10.43
N ASN A 230 10.25 -3.30 -10.46
CA ASN A 230 11.65 -3.74 -10.40
C ASN A 230 11.98 -4.83 -11.44
N ASN A 231 11.47 -4.67 -12.67
CA ASN A 231 11.62 -5.61 -13.79
C ASN A 231 10.95 -6.98 -13.66
N TYR A 232 10.16 -7.23 -12.60
CA TYR A 232 9.47 -8.51 -12.40
C TYR A 232 7.98 -8.31 -12.16
N VAL A 233 7.16 -9.04 -12.91
CA VAL A 233 5.71 -9.16 -12.68
C VAL A 233 5.33 -10.64 -12.76
N LEU A 234 4.64 -11.15 -11.74
CA LEU A 234 4.17 -12.53 -11.67
C LEU A 234 2.65 -12.53 -11.68
N GLU A 235 2.06 -13.22 -12.65
CA GLU A 235 0.63 -13.50 -12.65
C GLU A 235 0.35 -14.73 -11.77
N ALA A 236 -0.52 -14.57 -10.78
CA ALA A 236 -0.86 -15.62 -9.82
C ALA A 236 -2.33 -15.56 -9.42
N SER A 237 -2.84 -16.63 -8.82
CA SER A 237 -4.14 -16.62 -8.14
C SER A 237 -4.10 -15.72 -6.88
N PRO A 238 -5.26 -15.26 -6.38
CA PRO A 238 -5.32 -14.52 -5.13
C PRO A 238 -4.73 -15.32 -3.97
N LEU A 239 -4.15 -14.60 -3.01
CA LEU A 239 -3.61 -15.24 -1.82
C LEU A 239 -4.77 -15.79 -0.95
N PRO A 240 -4.76 -17.07 -0.56
CA PRO A 240 -5.85 -17.65 0.22
C PRO A 240 -5.88 -17.03 1.62
N GLN A 241 -7.08 -16.63 2.05
CA GLN A 241 -7.37 -16.18 3.41
C GLN A 241 -8.38 -17.15 4.02
N ARG A 242 -8.03 -17.80 5.12
CA ARG A 242 -8.93 -18.79 5.74
C ARG A 242 -10.11 -18.05 6.38
N PRO A 243 -11.37 -18.30 6.02
CA PRO A 243 -12.49 -17.70 6.72
C PRO A 243 -12.63 -18.36 8.09
N VAL A 244 -12.62 -17.54 9.15
CA VAL A 244 -12.65 -18.01 10.53
C VAL A 244 -13.82 -17.35 11.25
N VAL A 245 -14.61 -18.16 11.94
CA VAL A 245 -15.66 -17.71 12.86
C VAL A 245 -15.05 -17.38 14.22
N SER A 246 -14.20 -18.25 14.76
CA SER A 246 -13.49 -18.03 16.03
C SER A 246 -12.18 -18.81 16.11
N LEU A 247 -11.30 -18.39 17.02
CA LEU A 247 -10.13 -19.14 17.43
C LEU A 247 -10.54 -20.15 18.51
N GLY A 248 -10.13 -21.40 18.37
CA GLY A 248 -10.37 -22.46 19.34
C GLY A 248 -9.30 -22.51 20.43
N PRO A 249 -9.41 -23.50 21.34
CA PRO A 249 -8.44 -23.68 22.41
C PRO A 249 -7.06 -24.06 21.87
N LEU A 250 -6.04 -23.78 22.69
CA LEU A 250 -4.68 -24.27 22.45
C LEU A 250 -4.65 -25.79 22.56
N SER A 251 -3.84 -26.42 21.70
CA SER A 251 -3.53 -27.83 21.79
C SER A 251 -2.79 -28.15 23.09
N GLU A 252 -3.31 -29.11 23.84
CA GLU A 252 -2.65 -29.67 25.03
C GLU A 252 -1.50 -30.61 24.64
N ASP A 253 -1.48 -31.09 23.39
CA ASP A 253 -0.57 -32.12 22.93
C ASP A 253 0.79 -31.52 22.58
N ALA A 254 1.80 -31.78 23.42
CA ALA A 254 3.16 -31.24 23.27
C ALA A 254 3.82 -31.57 21.92
N LYS A 255 3.40 -32.67 21.29
CA LYS A 255 3.90 -33.11 19.97
C LYS A 255 3.28 -32.32 18.81
N LYS A 256 2.16 -31.63 19.03
CA LYS A 256 1.45 -30.81 18.04
C LYS A 256 1.02 -29.47 18.67
N PRO A 257 1.99 -28.57 18.94
CA PRO A 257 1.68 -27.25 19.46
C PRO A 257 0.94 -26.41 18.41
N GLY A 258 -0.11 -25.73 18.85
CA GLY A 258 -0.96 -24.92 17.98
C GLY A 258 -2.32 -24.67 18.60
N PHE A 259 -3.28 -24.24 17.79
CA PHE A 259 -4.66 -24.01 18.22
C PHE A 259 -5.64 -24.41 17.12
N SER A 260 -6.83 -24.85 17.53
CA SER A 260 -7.89 -25.17 16.58
C SER A 260 -8.59 -23.92 16.05
N LEU A 261 -9.28 -24.05 14.92
CA LEU A 261 -10.03 -23.00 14.25
C LEU A 261 -11.46 -23.45 14.02
N ASN A 262 -12.42 -22.61 14.38
CA ASN A 262 -13.80 -22.76 13.92
C ASN A 262 -13.92 -22.06 12.56
N LEU A 263 -13.89 -22.85 11.49
CA LEU A 263 -13.91 -22.32 10.12
C LEU A 263 -15.29 -21.76 9.75
N GLY A 264 -15.29 -20.65 9.02
CA GLY A 264 -16.48 -20.09 8.40
C GLY A 264 -16.83 -20.79 7.10
N HIS A 265 -17.93 -20.36 6.48
CA HIS A 265 -18.30 -20.83 5.14
C HIS A 265 -17.19 -20.50 4.14
N GLN A 266 -16.74 -21.54 3.42
CA GLN A 266 -15.78 -21.46 2.33
C GLN A 266 -16.50 -21.77 1.02
N SER A 267 -16.27 -20.94 0.01
CA SER A 267 -16.65 -21.28 -1.36
C SER A 267 -15.79 -22.44 -1.89
N ALA A 268 -16.30 -23.18 -2.87
CA ALA A 268 -15.55 -24.27 -3.52
C ALA A 268 -14.22 -23.78 -4.14
N GLU A 269 -14.21 -22.55 -4.65
CA GLU A 269 -13.03 -21.90 -5.23
C GLU A 269 -11.97 -21.57 -4.16
N GLU A 270 -12.38 -21.01 -3.02
CA GLU A 270 -11.48 -20.75 -1.89
C GLU A 270 -10.93 -22.05 -1.29
N ALA A 271 -11.79 -23.07 -1.15
CA ALA A 271 -11.38 -24.38 -0.63
C ALA A 271 -10.37 -25.07 -1.54
N ALA A 272 -10.49 -24.94 -2.87
CA ALA A 272 -9.53 -25.50 -3.82
C ALA A 272 -8.16 -24.79 -3.77
N LEU A 273 -8.12 -23.50 -3.41
CA LEU A 273 -6.87 -22.74 -3.24
C LEU A 273 -6.19 -23.02 -1.89
N ILE A 274 -6.98 -23.31 -0.85
CA ILE A 274 -6.49 -23.70 0.47
C ILE A 274 -6.15 -25.20 0.43
N LYS A 275 -4.91 -25.54 0.01
CA LYS A 275 -4.42 -26.93 -0.10
C LYS A 275 -4.44 -27.71 1.23
N GLU A 276 -4.63 -27.03 2.35
CA GLU A 276 -4.77 -27.65 3.66
C GLU A 276 -6.03 -27.15 4.37
N PRO A 277 -7.13 -27.92 4.39
CA PRO A 277 -8.26 -27.66 5.25
C PRO A 277 -7.89 -28.15 6.66
N VAL A 278 -6.92 -27.49 7.29
CA VAL A 278 -6.67 -27.73 8.70
C VAL A 278 -7.44 -26.68 9.47
N ASP A 279 -8.43 -27.15 10.20
CA ASP A 279 -9.03 -26.57 11.38
C ASP A 279 -8.00 -26.37 12.52
N PHE A 280 -6.71 -26.25 12.18
CA PHE A 280 -5.60 -26.16 13.10
C PHE A 280 -4.52 -25.25 12.53
N VAL A 281 -3.92 -24.46 13.41
CA VAL A 281 -2.77 -23.62 13.10
C VAL A 281 -1.65 -24.10 14.00
N ALA A 282 -0.66 -24.74 13.38
CA ALA A 282 0.56 -25.13 14.08
C ALA A 282 1.33 -23.88 14.49
N THR A 283 1.85 -23.90 15.70
CA THR A 283 2.82 -22.89 16.17
C THR A 283 4.20 -23.52 16.27
N PRO A 284 5.26 -22.70 16.28
CA PRO A 284 6.58 -23.18 16.71
C PRO A 284 6.48 -23.87 18.09
N ALA A 285 7.45 -24.73 18.41
CA ALA A 285 7.44 -25.60 19.59
C ALA A 285 7.01 -24.92 20.90
N GLN A 286 6.46 -25.70 21.84
CA GLN A 286 5.84 -25.27 23.11
C GLN A 286 6.74 -24.42 24.03
N ASP A 287 8.06 -24.41 23.79
CA ASP A 287 9.01 -23.54 24.49
C ASP A 287 8.98 -22.08 24.01
N THR A 288 8.18 -21.77 22.98
CA THR A 288 7.94 -20.40 22.50
C THR A 288 6.72 -19.75 23.16
N HIS A 289 6.64 -18.42 23.09
CA HIS A 289 5.51 -17.63 23.59
C HIS A 289 4.17 -18.13 23.00
N ARG A 290 3.06 -17.98 23.74
CA ARG A 290 1.72 -18.33 23.25
C ARG A 290 1.36 -17.49 22.00
N PRO A 291 0.45 -17.98 21.14
CA PRO A 291 0.09 -17.29 19.91
C PRO A 291 -0.39 -15.86 20.10
N LEU A 292 0.05 -14.98 19.20
CA LEU A 292 -0.47 -13.62 19.05
C LEU A 292 -1.20 -13.50 17.71
N VAL A 293 -2.47 -13.12 17.74
CA VAL A 293 -3.26 -12.83 16.54
C VAL A 293 -3.59 -11.33 16.48
N VAL A 294 -3.17 -10.67 15.40
CA VAL A 294 -3.48 -9.24 15.19
C VAL A 294 -4.74 -9.13 14.34
N VAL A 295 -5.75 -8.43 14.83
CA VAL A 295 -7.03 -8.24 14.13
C VAL A 295 -7.11 -6.80 13.62
N LEU A 296 -7.23 -6.65 12.31
CA LEU A 296 -7.43 -5.37 11.64
C LEU A 296 -8.92 -5.15 11.40
N HIS A 297 -9.51 -4.21 12.14
CA HIS A 297 -10.92 -3.86 12.03
C HIS A 297 -11.08 -2.43 11.53
N GLY A 298 -11.39 -2.28 10.24
CA GLY A 298 -11.65 -0.97 9.65
C GLY A 298 -10.43 -0.26 9.09
N VAL A 299 -9.31 -0.96 8.89
CA VAL A 299 -8.09 -0.37 8.30
C VAL A 299 -8.28 -0.26 6.79
N LEU A 300 -8.41 0.98 6.29
CA LEU A 300 -8.83 1.23 4.92
C LEU A 300 -7.67 1.44 3.95
N ASP A 301 -6.51 1.87 4.43
CA ASP A 301 -5.35 2.10 3.57
C ASP A 301 -4.60 0.78 3.27
N PRO A 302 -4.48 0.37 1.99
CA PRO A 302 -3.66 -0.78 1.60
C PRO A 302 -2.19 -0.68 2.04
N GLY A 303 -1.65 0.54 2.10
CA GLY A 303 -0.28 0.80 2.57
C GLY A 303 -0.10 0.38 4.02
N ASN A 304 -0.98 0.89 4.90
CA ASN A 304 -1.01 0.53 6.32
C ASN A 304 -1.20 -0.97 6.53
N VAL A 305 -2.16 -1.61 5.85
CA VAL A 305 -2.36 -3.07 5.97
C VAL A 305 -1.09 -3.83 5.62
N GLY A 306 -0.46 -3.51 4.48
CA GLY A 306 0.78 -4.19 4.08
C GLY A 306 1.93 -3.97 5.06
N ALA A 307 2.09 -2.74 5.59
CA ALA A 307 3.08 -2.44 6.60
C ALA A 307 2.84 -3.25 7.90
N ILE A 308 1.59 -3.41 8.32
CA ILE A 308 1.24 -4.23 9.49
C ILE A 308 1.57 -5.69 9.24
N LEU A 309 1.19 -6.26 8.08
CA LEU A 309 1.52 -7.64 7.73
C LEU A 309 3.04 -7.89 7.78
N ARG A 310 3.82 -6.92 7.29
CA ARG A 310 5.28 -6.98 7.32
C ARG A 310 5.83 -6.96 8.74
N SER A 311 5.40 -6.01 9.57
CA SER A 311 5.85 -5.91 10.96
C SER A 311 5.42 -7.13 11.77
N ALA A 312 4.17 -7.57 11.63
CA ALA A 312 3.63 -8.74 12.32
C ALA A 312 4.42 -10.01 11.95
N SER A 313 4.68 -10.25 10.66
CA SER A 313 5.48 -11.39 10.22
C SER A 313 6.93 -11.31 10.69
N PHE A 314 7.54 -10.12 10.69
CA PHE A 314 8.93 -9.94 11.09
C PHE A 314 9.14 -10.14 12.58
N LEU A 315 8.19 -9.66 13.39
CA LEU A 315 8.26 -9.75 14.85
C LEU A 315 7.85 -11.13 15.38
N GLY A 316 7.16 -11.95 14.57
CA GLY A 316 6.77 -13.31 14.94
C GLY A 316 5.32 -13.45 15.40
N ALA A 317 4.42 -12.52 15.05
CA ALA A 317 2.99 -12.72 15.27
C ALA A 317 2.51 -13.96 14.51
N THR A 318 1.61 -14.74 15.12
CA THR A 318 1.21 -16.05 14.60
C THR A 318 0.29 -15.92 13.39
N ALA A 319 -0.64 -14.96 13.42
CA ALA A 319 -1.55 -14.70 12.32
C ALA A 319 -2.05 -13.26 12.32
N VAL A 320 -2.54 -12.82 11.15
CA VAL A 320 -3.29 -11.57 11.01
C VAL A 320 -4.69 -11.87 10.49
N ALA A 321 -5.70 -11.37 11.19
CA ALA A 321 -7.09 -11.44 10.80
C ALA A 321 -7.55 -10.09 10.22
N THR A 322 -8.27 -10.12 9.11
CA THR A 322 -8.86 -8.93 8.49
C THR A 322 -10.35 -9.14 8.28
N THR A 323 -11.14 -8.07 8.35
CA THR A 323 -12.58 -8.17 8.10
C THR A 323 -12.88 -8.23 6.61
N LYS A 324 -13.82 -9.11 6.19
CA LYS A 324 -14.25 -9.20 4.78
C LYS A 324 -14.85 -7.88 4.26
N ARG A 325 -15.52 -7.13 5.15
CA ARG A 325 -16.15 -5.85 4.85
C ARG A 325 -15.53 -4.75 5.69
N GLY A 326 -15.43 -3.56 5.11
CA GLY A 326 -14.97 -2.37 5.82
C GLY A 326 -13.45 -2.28 6.07
N SER A 327 -12.65 -3.22 5.57
CA SER A 327 -11.18 -3.14 5.57
C SER A 327 -10.64 -3.23 4.14
N ALA A 328 -9.40 -2.80 3.93
CA ALA A 328 -8.74 -2.92 2.62
C ALA A 328 -8.62 -4.40 2.22
N SER A 329 -9.05 -4.72 1.00
CA SER A 329 -8.89 -6.07 0.45
C SER A 329 -7.42 -6.39 0.16
N MET A 330 -7.08 -7.68 0.13
CA MET A 330 -5.75 -8.20 -0.20
C MET A 330 -5.43 -8.01 -1.68
N THR A 331 -5.12 -6.76 -2.06
CA THR A 331 -4.78 -6.35 -3.41
C THR A 331 -3.27 -6.44 -3.65
N PRO A 332 -2.79 -6.43 -4.91
CA PRO A 332 -1.36 -6.34 -5.21
C PRO A 332 -0.64 -5.17 -4.53
N VAL A 333 -1.35 -4.08 -4.22
CA VAL A 333 -0.79 -2.94 -3.47
C VAL A 333 -0.45 -3.33 -2.04
N VAL A 334 -1.33 -4.05 -1.34
CA VAL A 334 -1.08 -4.60 0.00
C VAL A 334 0.12 -5.55 -0.03
N LEU A 335 0.13 -6.48 -1.00
CA LEU A 335 1.20 -7.47 -1.15
C LEU A 335 2.56 -6.80 -1.42
N LYS A 336 2.57 -5.72 -2.21
CA LYS A 336 3.77 -4.90 -2.45
C LYS A 336 4.27 -4.20 -1.19
N ALA A 337 3.37 -3.62 -0.41
CA ALA A 337 3.71 -2.96 0.86
C ALA A 337 4.21 -3.97 1.91
N ALA A 338 3.63 -5.18 1.93
CA ALA A 338 4.07 -6.28 2.80
C ALA A 338 5.44 -6.86 2.42
N ALA A 339 5.97 -6.54 1.24
CA ALA A 339 7.28 -6.96 0.75
C ALA A 339 7.50 -8.49 0.78
N GLY A 340 6.44 -9.29 0.61
CA GLY A 340 6.49 -10.75 0.63
C GLY A 340 6.07 -11.39 1.97
N ALA A 341 5.95 -10.61 3.05
CA ALA A 341 5.55 -11.12 4.36
C ALA A 341 4.16 -11.80 4.37
N SER A 342 3.26 -11.36 3.49
CA SER A 342 1.93 -11.98 3.31
C SER A 342 2.01 -13.46 2.92
N GLU A 343 3.08 -13.88 2.23
CA GLU A 343 3.27 -15.29 1.83
C GLU A 343 3.72 -16.16 3.00
N ALA A 344 4.44 -15.58 3.97
CA ALA A 344 4.94 -16.31 5.15
C ALA A 344 3.92 -16.33 6.30
N LEU A 345 3.04 -15.34 6.38
CA LEU A 345 2.11 -15.16 7.50
C LEU A 345 0.77 -15.88 7.28
N THR A 346 0.21 -16.46 8.33
CA THR A 346 -1.16 -16.99 8.31
C THR A 346 -2.16 -15.83 8.28
N LEU A 347 -3.11 -15.88 7.34
CA LEU A 347 -4.09 -14.82 7.12
C LEU A 347 -5.50 -15.36 7.32
N PHE A 348 -6.27 -14.68 8.16
CA PHE A 348 -7.67 -14.97 8.41
C PHE A 348 -8.59 -13.92 7.82
N SER A 349 -9.75 -14.38 7.40
CA SER A 349 -10.85 -13.55 6.93
C SER A 349 -12.02 -13.68 7.91
N VAL A 350 -12.43 -12.59 8.54
CA VAL A 350 -13.46 -12.58 9.57
C VAL A 350 -14.72 -11.88 9.07
N ASP A 351 -15.87 -12.53 9.22
CA ASP A 351 -17.16 -12.00 8.78
C ASP A 351 -17.82 -11.09 9.82
N SER A 352 -17.82 -11.50 11.09
CA SER A 352 -18.25 -10.68 12.25
C SER A 352 -17.17 -10.70 13.31
N VAL A 353 -16.57 -9.54 13.57
CA VAL A 353 -15.54 -9.40 14.60
C VAL A 353 -16.14 -9.59 15.98
N GLU A 354 -17.38 -9.15 16.20
CA GLU A 354 -18.08 -9.32 17.46
C GLU A 354 -18.18 -10.79 17.85
N ARG A 355 -18.71 -11.62 16.93
CA ARG A 355 -18.84 -13.06 17.14
C ARG A 355 -17.47 -13.72 17.31
N PHE A 356 -16.51 -13.32 16.49
CA PHE A 356 -15.14 -13.83 16.56
C PHE A 356 -14.50 -13.59 17.92
N LEU A 357 -14.64 -12.38 18.48
CA LEU A 357 -14.09 -12.06 19.78
C LEU A 357 -14.82 -12.81 20.91
N ASP A 358 -16.14 -12.84 20.90
CA ASP A 358 -16.94 -13.49 21.96
C ASP A 358 -16.61 -14.98 22.07
N GLU A 359 -16.56 -15.69 20.92
CA GLU A 359 -16.25 -17.13 20.87
C GLU A 359 -14.76 -17.44 21.12
N SER A 360 -13.83 -16.59 20.64
CA SER A 360 -12.40 -16.78 20.91
C SER A 360 -12.07 -16.57 22.39
N ARG A 361 -12.71 -15.59 23.04
CA ARG A 361 -12.56 -15.33 24.47
C ARG A 361 -13.07 -16.50 25.30
N ALA A 362 -14.21 -17.09 24.91
CA ALA A 362 -14.73 -18.32 25.53
C ALA A 362 -13.76 -19.51 25.40
N SER A 363 -12.90 -19.49 24.36
CA SER A 363 -11.86 -20.50 24.12
C SER A 363 -10.52 -20.20 24.82
N GLY A 364 -10.47 -19.18 25.68
CA GLY A 364 -9.30 -18.86 26.52
C GLY A 364 -8.38 -17.76 25.98
N TRP A 365 -8.74 -17.08 24.89
CA TRP A 365 -7.97 -15.97 24.34
C TRP A 365 -8.20 -14.67 25.12
N ALA A 366 -7.12 -13.95 25.42
CA ALA A 366 -7.17 -12.62 26.02
C ALA A 366 -7.21 -11.54 24.93
N VAL A 367 -8.13 -10.59 25.02
CA VAL A 367 -8.35 -9.57 23.98
C VAL A 367 -7.86 -8.20 24.45
N TYR A 368 -6.94 -7.61 23.69
CA TYR A 368 -6.36 -6.29 23.93
C TYR A 368 -6.82 -5.31 22.84
N ALA A 369 -7.40 -4.18 23.23
CA ALA A 369 -7.83 -3.12 22.34
C ALA A 369 -6.78 -2.01 22.27
N ALA A 370 -6.16 -1.80 21.11
CA ALA A 370 -5.31 -0.64 20.89
C ALA A 370 -6.14 0.65 20.86
N VAL A 371 -5.97 1.50 21.86
CA VAL A 371 -6.71 2.76 22.01
C VAL A 371 -5.77 3.90 22.42
N PRO A 372 -6.11 5.16 22.08
CA PRO A 372 -5.34 6.31 22.56
C PRO A 372 -5.30 6.39 24.09
N PRO A 373 -4.31 7.07 24.66
CA PRO A 373 -4.27 7.31 26.10
C PRO A 373 -5.54 7.98 26.63
N PRO A 374 -6.02 7.58 27.81
CA PRO A 374 -7.23 8.14 28.37
C PRO A 374 -7.01 9.61 28.76
N PRO A 375 -8.04 10.47 28.62
CA PRO A 375 -7.98 11.81 29.19
C PRO A 375 -7.80 11.74 30.71
N ALA A 376 -6.96 12.63 31.25
CA ALA A 376 -6.73 12.72 32.69
C ALA A 376 -8.05 12.85 33.48
N GLY A 377 -8.19 12.08 34.56
CA GLY A 377 -9.32 12.19 35.49
C GLY A 377 -10.61 11.45 35.09
N LYS A 378 -10.66 10.74 33.96
CA LYS A 378 -11.81 9.88 33.64
C LYS A 378 -11.64 8.47 34.22
N LYS A 379 -12.62 8.02 35.00
CA LYS A 379 -12.72 6.61 35.43
C LYS A 379 -12.82 5.70 34.21
N GLN A 380 -11.89 4.77 34.09
CA GLN A 380 -11.92 3.77 33.04
C GLN A 380 -12.87 2.64 33.44
N SER A 381 -13.65 2.17 32.46
CA SER A 381 -14.57 1.05 32.67
C SER A 381 -13.88 -0.31 32.73
N ARG A 382 -12.58 -0.37 32.40
CA ARG A 382 -11.78 -1.59 32.32
C ARG A 382 -10.31 -1.30 32.60
N PRO A 383 -9.49 -2.34 32.84
CA PRO A 383 -8.05 -2.19 32.98
C PRO A 383 -7.46 -1.53 31.73
N HIS A 384 -6.67 -0.49 31.97
CA HIS A 384 -5.97 0.27 30.94
C HIS A 384 -4.48 0.08 31.19
N LEU A 385 -3.79 -0.53 30.22
CA LEU A 385 -2.36 -0.82 30.27
C LEU A 385 -1.63 0.05 29.26
N ASP A 386 -0.39 0.39 29.57
CA ASP A 386 0.55 0.88 28.58
C ASP A 386 1.45 -0.23 28.01
N MET A 387 2.12 0.06 26.90
CA MET A 387 3.00 -0.92 26.24
C MET A 387 4.13 -1.45 27.14
N ARG A 388 4.59 -0.67 28.13
CA ARG A 388 5.69 -1.05 29.02
C ARG A 388 5.19 -2.07 30.05
N GLU A 389 3.98 -1.87 30.55
CA GLU A 389 3.31 -2.84 31.42
C GLU A 389 3.13 -4.19 30.71
N VAL A 390 2.82 -4.18 29.40
CA VAL A 390 2.75 -5.42 28.59
C VAL A 390 4.12 -6.09 28.47
N GLU A 391 5.19 -5.35 28.24
CA GLU A 391 6.56 -5.88 28.20
C GLU A 391 6.98 -6.52 29.54
N GLU A 392 6.57 -5.92 30.66
CA GLU A 392 6.92 -6.38 32.01
C GLU A 392 6.12 -7.62 32.45
N THR A 393 4.83 -7.63 32.11
CA THR A 393 3.90 -8.71 32.49
C THR A 393 4.00 -9.94 31.58
N ASP A 394 4.44 -9.76 30.34
CA ASP A 394 4.59 -10.83 29.33
C ASP A 394 3.33 -11.71 29.21
N PRO A 395 2.21 -11.15 28.73
CA PRO A 395 0.92 -11.86 28.72
C PRO A 395 0.92 -13.13 27.85
N LEU A 396 1.83 -13.20 26.87
CA LEU A 396 2.01 -14.39 26.04
C LEU A 396 2.69 -15.54 26.77
N ALA A 397 3.20 -15.34 27.99
CA ALA A 397 3.66 -16.45 28.84
C ALA A 397 2.47 -17.27 29.39
N GLU A 398 1.32 -16.63 29.62
CA GLU A 398 0.17 -17.25 30.27
C GLU A 398 -0.92 -17.67 29.26
N LYS A 399 -1.29 -16.78 28.35
CA LYS A 399 -2.48 -16.93 27.50
C LYS A 399 -2.23 -16.53 26.04
N PRO A 400 -2.93 -17.16 25.08
CA PRO A 400 -2.91 -16.68 23.71
C PRO A 400 -3.67 -15.34 23.64
N CYS A 401 -3.15 -14.39 22.86
CA CYS A 401 -3.65 -13.02 22.85
C CYS A 401 -4.15 -12.58 21.47
N ILE A 402 -5.19 -11.75 21.48
CA ILE A 402 -5.71 -11.05 20.32
C ILE A 402 -5.41 -9.55 20.49
N LEU A 403 -4.69 -8.97 19.53
CA LEU A 403 -4.45 -7.52 19.48
C LEU A 403 -5.39 -6.88 18.44
N LEU A 404 -6.33 -6.07 18.90
CA LEU A 404 -7.27 -5.35 18.05
C LEU A 404 -6.69 -4.00 17.60
N MET A 405 -6.58 -3.81 16.29
CA MET A 405 -6.22 -2.54 15.66
C MET A 405 -7.45 -1.94 14.97
N GLY A 406 -7.76 -0.69 15.30
CA GLY A 406 -8.90 0.05 14.73
C GLY A 406 -8.58 0.80 13.45
N SER A 407 -9.61 1.44 12.90
CA SER A 407 -9.49 2.33 11.73
C SER A 407 -8.63 3.55 12.04
N GLU A 408 -8.02 4.12 11.01
CA GLU A 408 -7.14 5.29 11.13
C GLU A 408 -7.86 6.55 11.63
N GLY A 409 -9.17 6.65 11.38
CA GLY A 409 -9.98 7.82 11.75
C GLY A 409 -10.76 7.64 13.04
N GLU A 410 -11.65 6.65 13.09
CA GLU A 410 -12.56 6.45 14.22
C GLU A 410 -11.99 5.51 15.30
N GLY A 411 -10.85 4.87 15.02
CA GLY A 411 -10.31 3.82 15.88
C GLY A 411 -11.21 2.59 15.91
N LEU A 412 -11.33 1.95 17.08
CA LEU A 412 -12.19 0.80 17.31
C LEU A 412 -13.63 1.24 17.59
N SER A 413 -14.59 0.59 16.94
CA SER A 413 -16.01 0.82 17.23
C SER A 413 -16.33 0.49 18.70
N ARG A 414 -17.30 1.20 19.30
CA ARG A 414 -17.68 0.98 20.70
C ARG A 414 -18.08 -0.47 20.97
N THR A 415 -18.73 -1.12 20.00
CA THR A 415 -19.22 -2.50 20.09
C THR A 415 -18.07 -3.51 20.11
N VAL A 416 -17.03 -3.29 19.30
CA VAL A 416 -15.83 -4.12 19.25
C VAL A 416 -14.96 -3.87 20.49
N ARG A 417 -14.70 -2.60 20.83
CA ARG A 417 -13.91 -2.22 22.01
C ARG A 417 -14.52 -2.78 23.30
N LYS A 418 -15.85 -2.88 23.42
CA LYS A 418 -16.54 -3.47 24.59
C LYS A 418 -16.26 -4.95 24.84
N ARG A 419 -15.77 -5.68 23.83
CA ARG A 419 -15.43 -7.11 23.92
C ARG A 419 -13.97 -7.35 24.28
N ALA A 420 -13.18 -6.29 24.36
CA ALA A 420 -11.80 -6.40 24.81
C ALA A 420 -11.73 -6.52 26.34
N ASP A 421 -10.84 -7.38 26.82
CA ASP A 421 -10.53 -7.54 28.24
C ASP A 421 -9.69 -6.36 28.76
N PHE A 422 -8.78 -5.85 27.93
CA PHE A 422 -7.86 -4.76 28.26
C PHE A 422 -7.90 -3.65 27.21
N ASP A 423 -7.82 -2.39 27.65
CA ASP A 423 -7.45 -1.28 26.79
C ASP A 423 -5.92 -1.10 26.85
N LEU A 424 -5.27 -0.93 25.69
CA LEU A 424 -3.82 -0.83 25.56
C LEU A 424 -3.44 0.44 24.80
N ASN A 425 -2.54 1.25 25.34
CA ASN A 425 -2.04 2.44 24.66
C ASN A 425 -0.51 2.41 24.44
N ILE A 426 -0.06 3.34 23.61
CA ILE A 426 1.34 3.72 23.50
C ILE A 426 1.49 5.05 24.24
N PRO A 427 2.38 5.16 25.25
CA PRO A 427 2.54 6.38 26.02
C PRO A 427 3.12 7.49 25.13
N ASN A 428 2.53 8.68 25.18
CA ASN A 428 3.12 9.88 24.58
C ASN A 428 4.20 10.42 25.53
N VAL A 429 5.45 10.07 25.28
CA VAL A 429 6.59 10.40 26.16
C VAL A 429 6.83 11.90 26.31
N LEU A 430 6.52 12.69 25.26
CA LEU A 430 6.79 14.13 25.26
C LEU A 430 5.59 14.95 25.76
N GLY A 431 4.36 14.44 25.65
CA GLY A 431 3.15 15.09 26.17
C GLY A 431 2.85 16.50 25.64
N THR A 432 3.62 16.99 24.66
CA THR A 432 3.75 18.42 24.33
C THR A 432 3.18 18.81 22.96
N SER A 433 2.75 17.85 22.15
CA SER A 433 2.10 18.15 20.88
C SER A 433 0.59 18.08 21.05
N GLU A 434 -0.04 19.24 21.22
CA GLU A 434 -1.51 19.37 21.19
C GLU A 434 -2.11 19.03 19.80
N THR A 435 -1.26 18.93 18.77
CA THR A 435 -1.68 18.74 17.38
C THR A 435 -1.73 17.28 16.93
N ILE A 436 -1.04 16.36 17.61
CA ILE A 436 -0.98 14.94 17.26
C ILE A 436 -1.42 14.10 18.46
N ASP A 437 -2.61 13.52 18.35
CA ASP A 437 -3.24 12.72 19.39
C ASP A 437 -2.95 11.22 19.29
N SER A 438 -2.45 10.76 18.15
CA SER A 438 -2.30 9.34 17.83
C SER A 438 -1.20 9.06 16.79
N LEU A 439 -0.67 7.84 16.84
CA LEU A 439 0.26 7.33 15.84
C LEU A 439 -0.49 6.72 14.65
N ASN A 440 0.16 6.68 13.49
CA ASN A 440 -0.31 5.89 12.37
C ASN A 440 -0.52 4.43 12.80
N VAL A 441 -1.65 3.82 12.39
CA VAL A 441 -2.04 2.46 12.79
C VAL A 441 -0.96 1.40 12.53
N SER A 442 -0.19 1.53 11.44
CA SER A 442 0.88 0.58 11.11
C SER A 442 2.08 0.68 12.04
N VAL A 443 2.43 1.90 12.45
CA VAL A 443 3.48 2.17 13.43
C VAL A 443 3.04 1.68 14.80
N ALA A 444 1.80 2.00 15.19
CA ALA A 444 1.23 1.55 16.45
C ALA A 444 1.18 0.01 16.54
N ALA A 445 0.70 -0.66 15.49
CA ALA A 445 0.69 -2.12 15.42
C ALA A 445 2.09 -2.71 15.59
N GLY A 446 3.10 -2.14 14.92
CA GLY A 446 4.49 -2.60 15.03
C GLY A 446 5.04 -2.47 16.46
N LEU A 447 4.82 -1.32 17.11
CA LEU A 447 5.27 -1.08 18.48
C LEU A 447 4.57 -2.02 19.48
N LEU A 448 3.25 -2.19 19.34
CA LEU A 448 2.49 -3.08 20.21
C LEU A 448 2.87 -4.55 19.97
N CYS A 449 2.99 -5.00 18.73
CA CYS A 449 3.47 -6.36 18.43
C CYS A 449 4.85 -6.61 19.05
N ASN A 450 5.76 -5.63 18.96
CA ASN A 450 7.08 -5.74 19.58
C ASN A 450 6.98 -5.84 21.11
N ALA A 451 6.10 -5.05 21.74
CA ALA A 451 5.89 -5.13 23.19
C ALA A 451 5.41 -6.51 23.64
N PHE A 452 4.47 -7.12 22.91
CA PHE A 452 4.01 -8.49 23.17
C PHE A 452 5.10 -9.55 22.96
N LEU A 453 5.89 -9.43 21.90
CA LEU A 453 6.80 -10.50 21.44
C LEU A 453 8.22 -10.38 22.02
N ARG A 454 8.58 -9.23 22.60
CA ARG A 454 9.88 -8.97 23.26
C ARG A 454 9.91 -9.37 24.74
N GLY A 455 8.80 -9.86 25.30
CA GLY A 455 8.66 -10.24 26.71
C GLY A 455 9.79 -11.14 27.26
N LYS A 456 9.83 -11.31 28.57
CA LYS A 456 10.92 -11.98 29.31
C LYS A 456 11.28 -13.36 28.72
N VAL A 457 10.30 -14.10 28.23
CA VAL A 457 10.51 -15.40 27.57
C VAL A 457 11.40 -15.26 26.32
N HIS A 458 11.14 -14.26 25.48
CA HIS A 458 11.93 -14.01 24.28
C HIS A 458 13.32 -13.45 24.60
N ALA A 459 13.43 -12.56 25.61
CA ALA A 459 14.72 -12.04 26.05
C ALA A 459 15.65 -13.15 26.59
N LYS A 460 15.07 -14.15 27.28
CA LYS A 460 15.80 -15.33 27.75
C LYS A 460 16.31 -16.19 26.58
N MET A 461 15.45 -16.48 25.60
CA MET A 461 15.83 -17.28 24.43
C MET A 461 16.88 -16.60 23.55
N GLU A 462 16.80 -15.29 23.33
CA GLU A 462 17.83 -14.57 22.59
C GLU A 462 19.18 -14.67 23.28
N LYS A 463 19.20 -14.58 24.62
CA LYS A 463 20.42 -14.77 25.40
C LYS A 463 20.99 -16.18 25.27
N GLU A 464 20.16 -17.21 25.39
CA GLU A 464 20.56 -18.62 25.21
C GLU A 464 21.10 -18.87 23.79
N ARG A 465 20.43 -18.35 22.76
CA ARG A 465 20.88 -18.44 21.35
C ARG A 465 22.19 -17.71 21.10
N GLU A 466 22.41 -16.56 21.73
CA GLU A 466 23.70 -15.84 21.66
C GLU A 466 24.83 -16.60 22.34
N GLU A 467 24.55 -17.25 23.47
CA GLU A 467 25.49 -18.10 24.20
C GLU A 467 25.86 -19.35 23.37
N GLU A 468 24.89 -20.02 22.75
CA GLU A 468 25.13 -21.14 21.82
C GLU A 468 25.97 -20.72 20.61
N LYS A 469 25.67 -19.57 19.99
CA LYS A 469 26.47 -19.04 18.88
C LYS A 469 27.90 -18.73 19.28
N LYS A 470 28.10 -18.22 20.50
CA LYS A 470 29.45 -18.00 21.05
C LYS A 470 30.18 -19.32 21.26
N PHE A 471 29.49 -20.36 21.74
CA PHE A 471 30.08 -21.68 21.94
C PHE A 471 30.42 -22.39 20.62
N ALA A 472 29.63 -22.18 19.57
CA ALA A 472 29.89 -22.74 18.23
C ALA A 472 31.00 -22.01 17.45
N LEU A 473 31.45 -20.85 17.92
CA LEU A 473 32.56 -20.06 17.36
C LEU A 473 33.91 -20.35 18.03
N TRP A 474 33.92 -21.13 19.11
CA TRP A 474 35.10 -21.70 19.77
C TRP A 474 35.26 -23.16 19.35
#